data_AF-A0AAW9HJL2-F1
#
_entry.id   AF-A0AAW9HJL2-F1
#
_cell.length_a   1.000
_cell.length_b   1.000
_cell.length_c   1.000
_cell.angle_alpha   90.00
_cell.angle_beta   90.00
_cell.angle_gamma   90.00
#
_symmetry.space_group_name_H-M   'P 1'
#
loop_
_entity.id
_entity.type
_entity.pdbx_description
1 polymer ?
#
loop_
_entity_poly.entity_id
_entity_poly.type
_entity_poly.pdbx_seq_one_letter_code
_entity_poly.pdbx_strand_id
1 'polypeptide(L)'
;MTGFKFIEDHRSEFSVKRMCTVLKVRRSSYYKWAANAARREQQIYADGLLEDEMFDDPAHASHCLRLWSKRYKTHHPQSSLGFIPPTEYANQ
;
A
#
# COMPACT_ATOMS: atom_id res chain seq x y z
N MET A 1 2.93 11.03 6.30
CA MET A 1 2.25 9.85 6.88
C MET A 1 0.87 10.25 7.36
N THR A 2 -0.22 9.64 6.86
CA THR A 2 -1.59 10.04 7.23
C THR A 2 -2.03 9.35 8.52
N GLY A 3 -2.92 9.99 9.32
CA GLY A 3 -3.41 9.41 10.57
C GLY A 3 -4.08 8.04 10.41
N PHE A 4 -4.65 7.73 9.23
CA PHE A 4 -5.22 6.42 8.96
C PHE A 4 -4.16 5.34 8.69
N LYS A 5 -3.04 5.68 8.04
CA LYS A 5 -1.89 4.76 7.85
C LYS A 5 -1.32 4.34 9.20
N PHE A 6 -1.15 5.29 10.13
CA PHE A 6 -0.70 5.00 11.49
C PHE A 6 -1.64 4.02 12.23
N ILE A 7 -2.96 4.22 12.11
CA ILE A 7 -3.95 3.31 12.72
C ILE A 7 -3.84 1.91 12.12
N GLU A 8 -3.67 1.80 10.81
CA GLU A 8 -3.53 0.51 10.14
C GLU A 8 -2.25 -0.23 10.57
N ASP A 9 -1.13 0.49 10.65
CA ASP A 9 0.17 -0.09 10.99
C ASP A 9 0.23 -0.62 12.42
N HIS A 10 -0.58 -0.08 13.34
CA HIS A 10 -0.58 -0.46 14.76
C HIS A 10 -1.89 -1.12 15.22
N ARG A 11 -2.77 -1.55 14.31
CA ARG A 11 -4.09 -2.13 14.65
C ARG A 11 -4.02 -3.47 15.40
N SER A 12 -2.90 -4.19 15.29
CA SER A 12 -2.64 -5.45 16.00
C SER A 12 -2.21 -5.23 17.45
N GLU A 13 -1.60 -4.09 17.74
CA GLU A 13 -1.04 -3.75 19.05
C GLU A 13 -2.01 -2.88 19.87
N PHE A 14 -2.76 -1.99 19.20
CA PHE A 14 -3.69 -1.08 19.85
C PHE A 14 -5.09 -1.14 19.23
N SER A 15 -6.11 -0.95 20.07
CA SER A 15 -7.48 -0.88 19.56
C SER A 15 -7.67 0.32 18.64
N VAL A 16 -8.24 0.08 17.46
CA VAL A 16 -8.66 1.14 16.50
C VAL A 16 -9.52 2.20 17.18
N LYS A 17 -10.40 1.79 18.11
CA LYS A 17 -11.26 2.72 18.87
C LYS A 17 -10.44 3.75 19.67
N ARG A 18 -9.42 3.32 20.41
CA ARG A 18 -8.54 4.23 21.17
C ARG A 18 -7.75 5.11 20.22
N MET A 19 -7.17 4.54 19.16
CA MET A 19 -6.38 5.32 18.21
C MET A 19 -7.21 6.39 17.49
N CYS A 20 -8.43 6.09 17.05
CA CYS A 20 -9.33 7.09 16.45
C CYS A 20 -9.63 8.24 17.42
N THR A 21 -9.76 7.94 18.72
CA THR A 21 -10.02 8.95 19.76
C THR A 21 -8.82 9.86 19.96
N VAL A 22 -7.62 9.27 20.09
CA VAL A 22 -6.36 10.01 20.27
C VAL A 22 -6.04 10.88 19.05
N LEU A 23 -6.19 10.32 17.85
CA LEU A 23 -5.91 11.01 16.60
C LEU A 23 -7.05 11.94 16.14
N LYS A 24 -8.15 12.03 16.91
CA LYS A 24 -9.33 12.85 16.61
C LYS A 24 -9.91 12.60 15.22
N VAL A 25 -9.90 11.35 14.76
CA VAL A 25 -10.49 10.94 13.47
C VAL A 25 -11.78 10.14 13.68
N ARG A 26 -12.70 10.25 12.72
CA ARG A 26 -13.94 9.45 12.74
C ARG A 26 -13.63 7.99 12.42
N ARG A 27 -14.12 7.07 13.26
CA ARG A 27 -13.94 5.62 13.07
C ARG A 27 -14.57 5.12 11.76
N SER A 28 -15.72 5.67 11.36
CA SER A 28 -16.35 5.35 10.08
C SER A 28 -15.51 5.78 8.88
N SER A 29 -14.82 6.93 8.97
CA SER A 29 -13.87 7.37 7.94
C SER A 29 -12.66 6.44 7.86
N TYR A 30 -12.16 5.92 8.98
CA TYR A 30 -11.10 4.91 8.98
C TYR A 30 -11.52 3.65 8.22
N TYR A 31 -12.70 3.07 8.52
CA TYR A 31 -13.13 1.86 7.81
C TYR A 31 -13.43 2.10 6.32
N LYS A 32 -13.94 3.28 5.95
CA LYS A 32 -14.03 3.69 4.53
C LYS A 32 -12.66 3.81 3.88
N TRP A 33 -11.69 4.37 4.60
CA TRP A 33 -10.32 4.47 4.13
C TRP A 33 -9.72 3.07 3.97
N ALA A 34 -9.86 2.18 4.94
CA ALA A 34 -9.32 0.81 4.93
C ALA A 34 -9.94 -0.04 3.82
N ALA A 35 -11.26 0.03 3.62
CA ALA A 35 -11.94 -0.66 2.52
C ALA A 35 -11.43 -0.21 1.14
N ASN A 36 -11.04 1.06 1.00
CA ASN A 36 -10.47 1.62 -0.22
C ASN A 36 -8.95 1.48 -0.31
N ALA A 37 -8.27 0.86 0.66
CA ALA A 37 -6.82 0.73 0.66
C ALA A 37 -6.32 -0.12 -0.51
N ALA A 38 -6.96 -1.26 -0.76
CA ALA A 38 -6.66 -2.11 -1.92
C ALA A 38 -6.84 -1.36 -3.25
N ARG A 39 -7.90 -0.54 -3.38
CA ARG A 39 -8.14 0.28 -4.57
C ARG A 39 -7.06 1.35 -4.75
N ARG A 40 -6.56 1.94 -3.66
CA ARG A 40 -5.45 2.91 -3.73
C ARG A 40 -4.13 2.25 -4.11
N GLU A 41 -3.84 1.05 -3.61
CA GLU A 41 -2.70 0.26 -4.07
C GLU A 41 -2.79 0.01 -5.58
N GLN A 42 -3.98 -0.38 -6.08
CA GLN A 42 -4.22 -0.56 -7.51
C GLN A 42 -4.12 0.73 -8.32
N GLN A 43 -4.51 1.87 -7.76
CA GLN A 43 -4.40 3.16 -8.45
C GLN A 43 -2.97 3.67 -8.52
N ILE A 44 -2.20 3.62 -7.44
CA ILE A 44 -0.75 3.93 -7.45
C ILE A 44 -0.03 3.04 -8.47
N TYR A 45 -0.45 1.78 -8.53
CA TYR A 45 0.01 0.84 -9.53
C TYR A 45 -0.32 1.30 -10.96
N ALA A 46 -1.59 1.55 -11.26
CA ALA A 46 -2.02 1.93 -12.60
C ALA A 46 -1.33 3.23 -13.06
N ASP A 47 -1.14 4.17 -12.14
CA ASP A 47 -0.41 5.43 -12.36
C ASP A 47 1.05 5.16 -12.70
N GLY A 48 1.78 4.39 -11.87
CA GLY A 48 3.18 4.04 -12.12
C GLY A 48 3.39 3.14 -13.34
N LEU A 49 2.36 2.44 -13.81
CA LEU A 49 2.43 1.67 -15.05
C LEU A 49 2.23 2.54 -16.30
N LEU A 50 1.43 3.61 -16.18
CA LEU A 50 1.11 4.53 -17.26
C LEU A 50 2.24 5.53 -17.52
N GLU A 51 3.05 5.87 -16.51
CA GLU A 51 4.11 6.87 -16.65
C GLU A 51 5.30 6.41 -17.51
N ASP A 52 5.47 5.10 -17.74
CA ASP A 52 6.77 4.58 -18.18
C ASP A 52 6.70 3.66 -19.43
N GLU A 53 5.53 3.34 -19.99
CA GLU A 53 5.35 2.41 -21.14
C GLU A 53 6.22 1.13 -21.05
N MET A 54 6.62 0.71 -19.83
CA MET A 54 7.73 -0.23 -19.63
C MET A 54 7.40 -1.69 -19.93
N PHE A 55 6.12 -2.01 -20.13
CA PHE A 55 5.68 -3.37 -20.35
C PHE A 55 4.94 -3.48 -21.67
N ASP A 56 5.54 -4.18 -22.63
CA ASP A 56 4.91 -4.52 -23.91
C ASP A 56 3.65 -5.39 -23.73
N ASP A 57 3.56 -6.12 -22.61
CA ASP A 57 2.46 -7.03 -22.29
C ASP A 57 1.83 -6.74 -20.91
N PRO A 58 0.53 -6.40 -20.85
CA PRO A 58 -0.20 -6.20 -19.61
C PRO A 58 -0.23 -7.42 -18.68
N ALA A 59 -0.09 -8.64 -19.22
CA ALA A 59 -0.07 -9.85 -18.42
C ALA A 59 1.28 -10.03 -17.68
N HIS A 60 2.40 -9.69 -18.33
CA HIS A 60 3.71 -9.60 -17.71
C HIS A 60 3.73 -8.55 -16.58
N ALA A 61 3.22 -7.34 -16.84
CA ALA A 61 3.08 -6.31 -15.82
C ALA A 61 2.30 -6.84 -14.61
N SER A 62 1.11 -7.39 -14.86
CA SER A 62 0.23 -8.01 -13.85
C SER A 62 0.91 -9.12 -13.04
N HIS A 63 1.86 -9.84 -13.63
CA HIS A 63 2.64 -10.88 -12.97
C HIS A 63 3.68 -10.28 -12.00
N CYS A 64 4.52 -9.37 -12.49
CA CYS A 64 5.60 -8.75 -11.71
C CYS A 64 5.05 -8.04 -10.46
N LEU A 65 3.92 -7.37 -10.58
CA LEU A 65 3.28 -6.68 -9.46
C LEU A 65 2.71 -7.61 -8.42
N ARG A 66 2.18 -8.75 -8.85
CA ARG A 66 1.62 -9.74 -7.94
C ARG A 66 2.73 -10.35 -7.10
N LEU A 67 3.87 -10.62 -7.73
CA LEU A 67 5.08 -11.08 -7.04
C LEU A 67 5.62 -10.02 -6.08
N TRP A 68 5.77 -8.77 -6.55
CA TRP A 68 6.19 -7.64 -5.72
C TRP A 68 5.25 -7.42 -4.53
N SER A 69 3.93 -7.35 -4.76
CA SER A 69 2.94 -7.10 -3.71
C SER A 69 2.94 -8.23 -2.69
N LYS A 70 3.03 -9.49 -3.13
CA LYS A 70 3.16 -10.65 -2.26
C LYS A 70 4.43 -10.57 -1.41
N ARG A 71 5.57 -10.23 -2.02
CA ARG A 71 6.86 -10.05 -1.33
C ARG A 71 6.79 -8.90 -0.30
N TYR A 72 6.29 -7.74 -0.69
CA TYR A 72 6.11 -6.56 0.16
C TYR A 72 5.24 -6.89 1.38
N LYS A 73 4.07 -7.49 1.16
CA LYS A 73 3.13 -7.89 2.22
C LYS A 73 3.67 -8.97 3.15
N THR A 74 4.49 -9.89 2.63
CA THR A 74 5.01 -11.04 3.40
C THR A 74 6.27 -10.69 4.18
N HIS A 75 7.16 -9.88 3.58
CA HIS A 75 8.48 -9.65 4.16
C HIS A 75 8.61 -8.36 4.94
N HIS A 76 7.65 -7.43 4.91
CA HIS A 76 7.66 -6.11 5.57
C HIS A 76 8.77 -5.98 6.63
N PRO A 77 10.03 -5.73 6.21
CA PRO A 77 11.08 -5.52 7.16
C PRO A 77 10.92 -4.06 7.56
N GLN A 78 11.31 -3.72 8.77
CA GLN A 78 11.55 -2.34 9.17
C GLN A 78 12.77 -1.78 8.40
N SER A 79 12.74 -1.82 7.07
CA SER A 79 13.85 -1.41 6.22
C SER A 79 13.73 0.08 5.93
N SER A 80 14.81 0.78 6.21
CA SER A 80 15.07 2.21 5.99
C SER A 80 14.94 2.69 4.54
N LEU A 81 14.58 1.80 3.59
CA LEU A 81 14.49 2.08 2.15
C LEU A 81 13.08 2.44 1.66
N GLY A 82 12.18 2.87 2.56
CA GLY A 82 10.85 3.43 2.28
C GLY A 82 10.33 3.34 0.84
N PHE A 83 9.40 2.43 0.58
CA PHE A 83 8.62 2.31 -0.67
C PHE A 83 9.46 2.28 -1.97
N ILE A 84 9.74 1.06 -2.47
CA ILE A 84 10.29 0.86 -3.81
C ILE A 84 9.12 0.70 -4.80
N PRO A 85 8.95 1.58 -5.79
CA PRO A 85 7.90 1.48 -6.79
C PRO A 85 8.08 0.24 -7.70
N PRO A 86 6.99 -0.32 -8.26
CA PRO A 86 7.07 -1.54 -9.06
C PRO A 86 7.96 -1.48 -10.31
N THR A 87 8.12 -0.29 -10.90
CA THR A 87 9.02 -0.05 -12.04
C THR A 87 10.48 -0.29 -11.64
N GLU A 88 10.91 0.24 -10.49
CA GLU A 88 12.23 0.02 -9.93
C GLU A 88 12.45 -1.43 -9.45
N TYR A 89 11.37 -2.17 -9.15
CA TYR A 89 11.44 -3.61 -8.88
C TYR A 89 11.62 -4.46 -10.14
N ALA A 90 10.98 -4.07 -11.25
CA ALA A 90 11.04 -4.84 -12.49
C ALA A 90 12.40 -4.75 -13.20
N ASN A 91 13.20 -3.72 -12.88
CA ASN A 91 14.52 -3.46 -13.45
C ASN A 91 15.68 -4.10 -12.64
N GLN A 92 15.39 -4.93 -11.63
CA GLN A 92 16.38 -5.68 -10.82
C GLN A 92 16.57 -7.10 -11.32
#